data_AF-A0A853CWZ5-F1
#
_entry.id   AF-A0A853CWZ5-F1
#
_cell.length_a   1.000
_cell.length_b   1.000
_cell.length_c   1.000
_cell.angle_alpha   90.00
_cell.angle_beta   90.00
_cell.angle_gamma   90.00
#
_symmetry.space_group_name_H-M   'P 1'
#
loop_
_entity.id
_entity.type
_entity.pdbx_description
1 polymer ?
#
loop_
_entity_poly.entity_id
_entity_poly.type
_entity_poly.pdbx_seq_one_letter_code
_entity_poly.pdbx_strand_id
1 'polypeptide(L)'
;MRRRPSRSLPYLSGLLLAVGAVALAGTPALANSASPATCVTGCTAVFDTAGTATFTAPPAATSLTATIVGASGAPAPLAITADPTAVGGAGGSATIALGAAYAGRTFSVTVGAAGTGSASQLTSGGSLVAIAGGGGGGGYAGLLDLPGQIFATYPGGAGGSPTTAGVTAGGAGTAFGTLAANGGGGSAAAGAAGAGDAPGVPGAAPSGTAAVAGGAGGSLTIGATTHHAGSGGAGYAGGGGGAIMRNVPNGDSPVDVVAPGGGGSGFLATGLTASAAAAGTGSGTVTFTWSFTPKATTAATTVKPGDTVTVQVSGLPSNIPFTETFAGATVASGTTDASGAATVTFTVAAGQAAGSFPVQTVVAGSVVASTSAVTVVIPAAVAGGPQLADTGSTAATWAPAGATAAVLLVAAGALLLVLRRRLRA
;
A
#
# COMPACT_ATOMS: atom_id res chain seq x y z
N MET A 1 37.24 -25.75 75.60
CA MET A 1 38.31 -24.74 75.74
C MET A 1 39.00 -24.49 74.39
N ARG A 2 38.76 -23.35 73.75
CA ARG A 2 39.77 -22.44 73.14
C ARG A 2 39.07 -21.33 72.34
N ARG A 3 39.68 -20.15 72.39
CA ARG A 3 39.14 -18.81 72.10
C ARG A 3 39.23 -18.45 70.60
N ARG A 4 38.33 -17.53 70.19
CA ARG A 4 38.38 -16.58 69.03
C ARG A 4 39.77 -15.87 68.91
N PRO A 5 40.19 -15.14 67.81
CA PRO A 5 39.36 -14.26 66.96
C PRO A 5 39.82 -13.94 65.48
N SER A 6 38.94 -13.23 64.75
CA SER A 6 39.12 -12.13 63.77
C SER A 6 40.30 -12.10 62.76
N ARG A 7 40.02 -11.82 61.47
CA ARG A 7 40.35 -10.53 60.77
C ARG A 7 40.11 -10.54 59.23
N SER A 8 39.33 -9.55 58.79
CA SER A 8 39.47 -8.64 57.61
C SER A 8 39.75 -9.14 56.17
N LEU A 9 38.81 -8.78 55.27
CA LEU A 9 38.89 -8.42 53.82
C LEU A 9 40.13 -7.57 53.42
N PRO A 10 40.48 -7.26 52.12
CA PRO A 10 39.70 -7.32 50.85
C PRO A 10 40.48 -7.71 49.52
N TYR A 11 39.79 -7.62 48.35
CA TYR A 11 40.27 -7.56 46.94
C TYR A 11 40.87 -8.86 46.31
N LEU A 12 40.67 -9.26 45.05
CA LEU A 12 40.35 -8.59 43.77
C LEU A 12 39.54 -9.53 42.83
N SER A 13 38.60 -8.93 42.09
CA SER A 13 38.39 -9.05 40.63
C SER A 13 38.31 -10.42 39.93
N GLY A 14 37.09 -10.78 39.53
CA GLY A 14 36.79 -11.79 38.52
C GLY A 14 35.59 -11.39 37.67
N LEU A 15 35.85 -10.49 36.72
CA LEU A 15 35.10 -10.10 35.52
C LEU A 15 33.70 -10.74 35.32
N LEU A 16 32.65 -9.95 35.56
CA LEU A 16 31.31 -10.16 35.03
C LEU A 16 31.35 -10.04 33.49
N LEU A 17 31.14 -11.15 32.78
CA LEU A 17 30.69 -11.14 31.39
C LEU A 17 29.21 -10.74 31.37
N ALA A 18 28.96 -9.45 31.52
CA ALA A 18 27.70 -8.85 31.10
C ALA A 18 27.71 -8.85 29.56
N VAL A 19 27.09 -9.86 28.95
CA VAL A 19 26.65 -9.77 27.55
C VAL A 19 25.52 -8.75 27.54
N GLY A 20 25.89 -7.47 27.46
CA GLY A 20 24.96 -6.42 27.11
C GLY A 20 24.49 -6.71 25.69
N ALA A 21 23.24 -7.17 25.58
CA ALA A 21 22.51 -7.09 24.34
C ALA A 21 22.44 -5.61 23.96
N VAL A 22 23.40 -5.15 23.17
CA VAL A 22 23.23 -3.94 22.37
C VAL A 22 22.06 -4.28 21.47
N ALA A 23 20.88 -3.76 21.81
CA ALA A 23 19.79 -3.63 20.86
C ALA A 23 20.38 -2.84 19.70
N LEU A 24 20.80 -3.54 18.65
CA LEU A 24 20.92 -2.99 17.32
C LEU A 24 19.55 -2.39 17.07
N ALA A 25 19.43 -1.07 17.26
CA ALA A 25 18.36 -0.30 16.67
C ALA A 25 18.56 -0.47 15.16
N GLY A 26 18.01 -1.57 14.65
CA GLY A 26 18.03 -1.88 13.23
C GLY A 26 17.46 -0.66 12.52
N THR A 27 18.13 -0.23 11.46
CA THR A 27 17.54 0.71 10.51
C THR A 27 16.11 0.23 10.23
N PRO A 28 15.08 1.08 10.40
CA PRO A 28 13.71 0.65 10.20
C PRO A 28 13.57 0.01 8.82
N ALA A 29 12.89 -1.12 8.76
CA ALA A 29 12.71 -1.85 7.51
C ALA A 29 12.07 -0.94 6.47
N LEU A 30 12.56 -1.04 5.23
CA LEU A 30 11.95 -0.39 4.06
C LEU A 30 10.73 -1.18 3.59
N ALA A 31 9.93 -0.58 2.70
CA ALA A 31 8.80 -1.25 2.08
C ALA A 31 9.23 -2.57 1.42
N ASN A 32 8.40 -3.60 1.55
CA ASN A 32 8.62 -4.91 0.94
C ASN A 32 8.58 -4.82 -0.60
N SER A 33 7.74 -3.93 -1.11
CA SER A 33 7.76 -3.52 -2.51
C SER A 33 7.38 -2.04 -2.63
N ALA A 34 7.96 -1.37 -3.62
CA ALA A 34 7.64 0.03 -3.91
C ALA A 34 7.72 0.29 -5.42
N SER A 35 6.91 1.23 -5.90
CA SER A 35 7.02 1.72 -7.27
C SER A 35 8.39 2.37 -7.50
N PRO A 36 8.88 2.39 -8.76
CA PRO A 36 10.08 3.14 -9.12
C PRO A 36 9.97 4.61 -8.73
N ALA A 37 11.10 5.25 -8.42
CA ALA A 37 11.13 6.67 -8.07
C ALA A 37 10.54 7.58 -9.17
N THR A 38 10.58 7.14 -10.43
CA THR A 38 10.02 7.82 -11.60
C THR A 38 8.50 7.72 -11.73
N CYS A 39 7.82 6.99 -10.84
CA CYS A 39 6.38 6.85 -10.89
C CYS A 39 5.66 8.18 -10.65
N VAL A 40 4.65 8.47 -11.49
CA VAL A 40 3.83 9.70 -11.42
C VAL A 40 2.39 9.42 -10.98
N THR A 41 1.79 8.31 -11.42
CA THR A 41 0.38 7.99 -11.14
C THR A 41 0.25 6.57 -10.60
N GLY A 42 -0.63 6.38 -9.62
CA GLY A 42 -0.90 5.07 -9.02
C GLY A 42 0.32 4.44 -8.33
N CYS A 43 1.22 5.27 -7.81
CA CYS A 43 2.44 4.82 -7.18
C CYS A 43 2.15 4.17 -5.84
N THR A 44 2.89 3.14 -5.47
CA THR A 44 2.61 2.32 -4.30
C THR A 44 3.85 2.04 -3.45
N ALA A 45 3.63 1.86 -2.15
CA ALA A 45 4.59 1.24 -1.23
C ALA A 45 3.82 0.25 -0.35
N VAL A 46 4.23 -1.01 -0.36
CA VAL A 46 3.55 -2.12 0.34
C VAL A 46 4.46 -2.64 1.45
N PHE A 47 3.85 -2.80 2.63
CA PHE A 47 4.42 -3.42 3.81
C PHE A 47 3.54 -4.62 4.16
N ASP A 48 4.05 -5.84 3.94
CA ASP A 48 3.33 -7.11 4.13
C ASP A 48 4.10 -8.10 5.02
N THR A 49 5.30 -7.71 5.46
CA THR A 49 6.08 -8.46 6.43
C THR A 49 5.78 -7.94 7.83
N ALA A 50 5.45 -8.88 8.73
CA ALA A 50 5.15 -8.56 10.12
C ALA A 50 6.32 -7.85 10.81
N GLY A 51 6.02 -6.82 11.61
CA GLY A 51 7.00 -6.01 12.31
C GLY A 51 6.80 -4.51 12.11
N THR A 52 7.86 -3.74 12.37
CA THR A 52 7.83 -2.28 12.30
C THR A 52 8.66 -1.74 11.14
N ALA A 53 8.14 -0.74 10.45
CA ALA A 53 8.77 -0.09 9.32
C ALA A 53 8.52 1.42 9.34
N THR A 54 9.20 2.15 8.47
CA THR A 54 8.94 3.59 8.26
C THR A 54 8.70 3.90 6.79
N PHE A 55 7.79 4.84 6.54
CA PHE A 55 7.49 5.35 5.20
C PHE A 55 7.46 6.87 5.23
N THR A 56 8.16 7.54 4.32
CA THR A 56 8.01 8.99 4.13
C THR A 56 7.22 9.23 2.85
N ALA A 57 6.04 9.84 2.97
CA ALA A 57 5.23 10.18 1.82
C ALA A 57 5.93 11.26 0.97
N PRO A 58 5.87 11.19 -0.37
CA PRO A 58 6.49 12.21 -1.22
C PRO A 58 5.90 13.61 -0.95
N PRO A 59 6.73 14.66 -0.82
CA PRO A 59 6.25 16.02 -0.51
C PRO A 59 5.32 16.66 -1.55
N ALA A 60 5.44 16.27 -2.82
CA ALA A 60 4.64 16.80 -3.93
C ALA A 60 3.42 15.91 -4.29
N ALA A 61 3.11 14.90 -3.48
CA ALA A 61 1.96 14.04 -3.73
C ALA A 61 0.64 14.83 -3.62
N THR A 62 -0.16 14.79 -4.68
CA THR A 62 -1.46 15.47 -4.76
C THR A 62 -2.61 14.61 -4.27
N SER A 63 -2.45 13.28 -4.37
CA SER A 63 -3.32 12.30 -3.72
C SER A 63 -2.46 11.35 -2.89
N LEU A 64 -2.96 10.98 -1.72
CA LEU A 64 -2.32 10.02 -0.84
C LEU A 64 -3.40 9.25 -0.08
N THR A 65 -3.36 7.93 -0.20
CA THR A 65 -4.22 7.00 0.52
C THR A 65 -3.39 5.94 1.20
N ALA A 66 -3.88 5.42 2.32
CA ALA A 66 -3.29 4.26 3.00
C ALA A 66 -4.35 3.18 3.24
N THR A 67 -4.12 1.98 2.74
CA THR A 67 -4.92 0.80 3.06
C THR A 67 -4.23 0.04 4.17
N ILE A 68 -4.94 -0.24 5.26
CA ILE A 68 -4.44 -0.96 6.44
C ILE A 68 -5.31 -2.19 6.62
N VAL A 69 -4.67 -3.35 6.78
CA VAL A 69 -5.32 -4.65 6.99
C VAL A 69 -4.69 -5.28 8.23
N GLY A 70 -5.52 -5.60 9.22
CA GLY A 70 -5.11 -6.34 10.42
C GLY A 70 -4.86 -7.81 10.10
N ALA A 71 -4.04 -8.48 10.91
CA ALA A 71 -3.75 -9.89 10.69
C ALA A 71 -4.90 -10.79 11.14
N SER A 72 -4.98 -11.97 10.54
CA SER A 72 -5.88 -13.03 10.98
C SER A 72 -5.48 -13.60 12.35
N GLY A 73 -6.46 -14.11 13.07
CA GLY A 73 -6.27 -14.82 14.32
C GLY A 73 -5.62 -16.18 14.14
N ALA A 74 -5.15 -16.75 15.25
CA ALA A 74 -4.60 -18.11 15.28
C ALA A 74 -5.67 -19.15 14.86
N PRO A 75 -5.30 -20.18 14.09
CA PRO A 75 -6.14 -21.38 14.05
C PRO A 75 -6.21 -22.02 15.45
N ALA A 76 -7.13 -22.95 15.64
CA ALA A 76 -7.21 -23.70 16.89
C ALA A 76 -5.85 -24.40 17.18
N PRO A 77 -5.25 -24.22 18.37
CA PRO A 77 -3.87 -24.65 18.66
C PRO A 77 -3.66 -26.17 18.67
N LEU A 78 -4.73 -26.96 18.66
CA LEU A 78 -4.72 -28.43 18.65
C LEU A 78 -5.84 -28.96 17.75
N ALA A 79 -5.79 -28.67 16.46
CA ALA A 79 -6.49 -29.49 15.48
C ALA A 79 -5.68 -30.79 15.33
N ILE A 80 -6.01 -31.83 16.11
CA ILE A 80 -5.30 -33.13 16.09
C ILE A 80 -5.35 -33.77 14.70
N THR A 81 -6.33 -33.38 13.90
CA THR A 81 -6.30 -33.43 12.43
C THR A 81 -6.19 -32.00 11.95
N ALA A 82 -5.32 -31.71 10.98
CA ALA A 82 -5.28 -30.41 10.31
C ALA A 82 -6.62 -30.19 9.59
N ASP A 83 -7.63 -29.75 10.32
CA ASP A 83 -8.89 -29.32 9.76
C ASP A 83 -8.66 -27.94 9.15
N PRO A 84 -8.61 -27.83 7.82
CA PRO A 84 -8.39 -26.55 7.16
C PRO A 84 -9.54 -25.55 7.39
N THR A 85 -10.64 -25.98 8.02
CA THR A 85 -11.77 -25.13 8.38
C THR A 85 -11.63 -24.48 9.76
N ALA A 86 -10.67 -24.91 10.59
CA ALA A 86 -10.36 -24.33 11.91
C ALA A 86 -9.57 -23.01 11.82
N VAL A 87 -10.12 -22.03 11.12
CA VAL A 87 -9.43 -20.76 10.87
C VAL A 87 -9.67 -19.76 12.01
N GLY A 88 -8.63 -19.00 12.36
CA GLY A 88 -8.84 -17.80 13.15
C GLY A 88 -9.73 -16.79 12.40
N GLY A 89 -10.32 -15.87 13.15
CA GLY A 89 -11.11 -14.78 12.59
C GLY A 89 -10.27 -13.91 11.66
N ALA A 90 -10.91 -13.32 10.67
CA ALA A 90 -10.26 -12.37 9.78
C ALA A 90 -9.94 -11.06 10.52
N GLY A 91 -8.83 -10.41 10.20
CA GLY A 91 -8.53 -9.06 10.64
C GLY A 91 -9.40 -8.02 9.92
N GLY A 92 -9.64 -6.88 10.58
CA GLY A 92 -10.32 -5.74 9.99
C GLY A 92 -9.48 -5.06 8.92
N SER A 93 -10.09 -4.17 8.14
CA SER A 93 -9.35 -3.37 7.15
C SER A 93 -10.05 -2.10 6.72
N ALA A 94 -9.27 -1.11 6.28
CA ALA A 94 -9.80 0.11 5.72
C ALA A 94 -8.81 0.78 4.76
N THR A 95 -9.36 1.51 3.79
CA THR A 95 -8.62 2.45 2.96
C THR A 95 -8.91 3.87 3.43
N ILE A 96 -7.86 4.60 3.79
CA ILE A 96 -7.92 5.92 4.42
C ILE A 96 -7.48 6.97 3.41
N ALA A 97 -8.27 8.01 3.23
CA ALA A 97 -7.87 9.18 2.46
C ALA A 97 -7.04 10.11 3.36
N LEU A 98 -5.72 10.05 3.20
CA LEU A 98 -4.78 10.92 3.92
C LEU A 98 -4.73 12.31 3.26
N GLY A 99 -4.77 12.36 1.93
CA GLY A 99 -4.74 13.60 1.16
C GLY A 99 -3.40 14.34 1.21
N ALA A 100 -3.36 15.51 0.58
CA ALA A 100 -2.13 16.30 0.44
C ALA A 100 -1.57 16.84 1.78
N ALA A 101 -2.40 16.97 2.83
CA ALA A 101 -1.96 17.43 4.15
C ALA A 101 -0.94 16.49 4.83
N TYR A 102 -0.89 15.24 4.36
CA TYR A 102 0.03 14.21 4.83
C TYR A 102 1.19 13.95 3.85
N ALA A 103 1.24 14.68 2.71
CA ALA A 103 2.40 14.66 1.83
C ALA A 103 3.65 15.16 2.58
N GLY A 104 4.80 14.54 2.33
CA GLY A 104 6.06 14.87 3.00
C GLY A 104 6.18 14.37 4.45
N ARG A 105 5.12 13.80 5.04
CA ARG A 105 5.18 13.28 6.40
C ARG A 105 5.81 11.90 6.45
N THR A 106 6.53 11.65 7.54
CA THR A 106 7.00 10.31 7.90
C THR A 106 5.96 9.60 8.76
N PHE A 107 5.79 8.32 8.45
CA PHE A 107 4.91 7.40 9.11
C PHE A 107 5.72 6.27 9.73
N SER A 108 5.38 5.89 10.96
CA SER A 108 5.78 4.60 11.51
C SER A 108 4.65 3.62 11.29
N VAL A 109 5.00 2.50 10.65
CA VAL A 109 4.10 1.44 10.21
C VAL A 109 4.34 0.23 11.11
N THR A 110 3.27 -0.42 11.54
CA THR A 110 3.33 -1.73 12.19
C THR A 110 2.41 -2.69 11.44
N VAL A 111 2.94 -3.84 11.05
CA VAL A 111 2.23 -4.89 10.34
C VAL A 111 2.04 -6.08 11.27
N GLY A 112 0.80 -6.54 11.43
CA GLY A 112 0.47 -7.70 12.25
C GLY A 112 0.92 -9.02 11.62
N ALA A 113 1.36 -9.98 12.45
CA ALA A 113 1.70 -11.33 12.01
C ALA A 113 0.46 -12.22 11.84
N ALA A 114 0.39 -12.98 10.75
CA ALA A 114 -0.65 -13.99 10.54
C ALA A 114 -0.73 -14.95 11.73
N GLY A 115 -1.95 -15.38 12.07
CA GLY A 115 -2.14 -16.37 13.13
C GLY A 115 -1.87 -15.85 14.53
N THR A 116 -1.63 -14.56 14.72
CA THR A 116 -1.45 -13.96 16.06
C THR A 116 -2.62 -13.09 16.47
N GLY A 117 -3.50 -12.74 15.52
CA GLY A 117 -4.54 -11.73 15.75
C GLY A 117 -3.98 -10.33 15.98
N SER A 118 -2.74 -10.05 15.55
CA SER A 118 -2.13 -8.74 15.73
C SER A 118 -2.76 -7.68 14.82
N ALA A 119 -2.95 -6.48 15.36
CA ALA A 119 -3.41 -5.33 14.60
C ALA A 119 -2.31 -4.81 13.66
N SER A 120 -2.73 -4.12 12.59
CA SER A 120 -1.82 -3.29 11.79
C SER A 120 -2.15 -1.82 12.06
N GLN A 121 -1.13 -0.98 12.15
CA GLN A 121 -1.31 0.41 12.53
C GLN A 121 -0.38 1.37 11.80
N LEU A 122 -0.84 2.61 11.73
CA LEU A 122 -0.16 3.74 11.14
C LEU A 122 -0.09 4.88 12.16
N THR A 123 1.11 5.38 12.41
CA THR A 123 1.34 6.57 13.25
C THR A 123 2.15 7.61 12.49
N SER A 124 1.96 8.89 12.79
CA SER A 124 2.73 10.00 12.22
C SER A 124 2.92 11.10 13.25
N GLY A 125 4.14 11.62 13.38
CA GLY A 125 4.46 12.64 14.39
C GLY A 125 4.17 12.19 15.83
N GLY A 126 4.31 10.89 16.12
CA GLY A 126 3.99 10.30 17.42
C GLY A 126 2.49 10.13 17.71
N SER A 127 1.60 10.55 16.79
CA SER A 127 0.16 10.40 16.94
C SER A 127 -0.37 9.24 16.10
N LEU A 128 -1.36 8.53 16.63
CA LEU A 128 -2.04 7.47 15.91
C LEU A 128 -2.90 8.02 14.79
N VAL A 129 -2.67 7.52 13.58
CA VAL A 129 -3.44 7.90 12.39
C VAL A 129 -4.57 6.90 12.16
N ALA A 130 -4.26 5.60 12.18
CA ALA A 130 -5.25 4.56 12.05
C ALA A 130 -4.76 3.18 12.54
N ILE A 131 -5.71 2.33 12.95
CA ILE A 131 -5.49 0.92 13.34
C ILE A 131 -6.58 0.06 12.73
N ALA A 132 -6.20 -1.02 12.05
CA ALA A 132 -7.11 -2.10 11.71
C ALA A 132 -6.94 -3.24 12.73
N GLY A 133 -8.03 -3.61 13.42
CA GLY A 133 -8.00 -4.65 14.45
C GLY A 133 -7.65 -6.01 13.87
N GLY A 134 -6.94 -6.85 14.63
CA GLY A 134 -6.71 -8.24 14.27
C GLY A 134 -7.88 -9.15 14.63
N GLY A 135 -7.95 -10.31 13.99
CA GLY A 135 -8.96 -11.32 14.27
C GLY A 135 -8.67 -12.15 15.52
N GLY A 136 -9.71 -12.69 16.15
CA GLY A 136 -9.62 -13.62 17.27
C GLY A 136 -9.23 -15.04 16.83
N GLY A 137 -8.70 -15.86 17.74
CA GLY A 137 -8.33 -17.24 17.49
C GLY A 137 -9.54 -18.18 17.34
N GLY A 138 -9.38 -19.25 16.57
CA GLY A 138 -10.39 -20.28 16.34
C GLY A 138 -10.62 -21.21 17.54
N GLY A 139 -11.70 -21.98 17.48
CA GLY A 139 -12.09 -22.96 18.51
C GLY A 139 -12.49 -24.32 17.91
N TYR A 140 -12.81 -25.29 18.76
CA TYR A 140 -13.25 -26.63 18.37
C TYR A 140 -14.12 -27.31 19.45
N ALA A 141 -14.88 -28.33 19.07
CA ALA A 141 -15.60 -29.21 19.98
C ALA A 141 -15.16 -30.67 19.79
N GLY A 142 -15.04 -31.42 20.88
CA GLY A 142 -14.48 -32.77 20.89
C GLY A 142 -14.63 -33.48 22.24
N LEU A 143 -14.08 -34.68 22.39
CA LEU A 143 -13.90 -35.33 23.70
C LEU A 143 -12.43 -35.15 24.11
N LEU A 144 -12.13 -34.24 25.05
CA LEU A 144 -10.74 -33.90 25.36
C LEU A 144 -10.02 -35.01 26.14
N ASP A 145 -10.77 -35.83 26.88
CA ASP A 145 -10.24 -37.01 27.58
C ASP A 145 -9.78 -38.12 26.61
N LEU A 146 -10.22 -38.07 25.34
CA LEU A 146 -9.85 -39.02 24.29
C LEU A 146 -8.98 -38.34 23.24
N PRO A 147 -7.68 -38.71 23.13
CA PRO A 147 -6.80 -38.12 22.14
C PRO A 147 -7.39 -38.27 20.72
N GLY A 148 -7.64 -37.15 20.05
CA GLY A 148 -7.92 -37.13 18.60
C GLY A 148 -9.39 -37.09 18.18
N GLN A 149 -10.35 -36.91 19.09
CA GLN A 149 -11.76 -36.77 18.70
C GLN A 149 -12.18 -35.30 18.66
N ILE A 150 -12.05 -34.69 17.48
CA ILE A 150 -12.66 -33.40 17.16
C ILE A 150 -13.87 -33.65 16.26
N PHE A 151 -15.02 -33.09 16.63
CA PHE A 151 -16.26 -33.25 15.90
C PHE A 151 -16.61 -32.02 15.06
N ALA A 152 -16.12 -30.84 15.45
CA ALA A 152 -16.36 -29.59 14.75
C ALA A 152 -15.30 -28.53 15.11
N THR A 153 -15.08 -27.60 14.19
CA THR A 153 -14.22 -26.43 14.39
C THR A 153 -15.01 -25.14 14.13
N TYR A 154 -14.54 -24.06 14.75
CA TYR A 154 -15.30 -22.82 14.90
C TYR A 154 -14.42 -21.61 14.60
N PRO A 155 -14.87 -20.69 13.73
CA PRO A 155 -14.07 -19.53 13.39
C PRO A 155 -13.99 -18.55 14.57
N GLY A 156 -12.84 -17.90 14.66
CA GLY A 156 -12.61 -16.80 15.59
C GLY A 156 -13.43 -15.55 15.25
N GLY A 157 -13.53 -14.61 16.20
CA GLY A 157 -14.21 -13.35 16.00
C GLY A 157 -13.49 -12.46 14.99
N ALA A 158 -14.23 -11.79 14.09
CA ALA A 158 -13.65 -10.89 13.11
C ALA A 158 -13.16 -9.59 13.76
N GLY A 159 -12.02 -9.07 13.31
CA GLY A 159 -11.53 -7.74 13.69
C GLY A 159 -12.38 -6.62 13.07
N GLY A 160 -12.50 -5.50 13.78
CA GLY A 160 -13.16 -4.29 13.32
C GLY A 160 -12.21 -3.35 12.58
N SER A 161 -12.74 -2.61 11.62
CA SER A 161 -12.04 -1.55 10.90
C SER A 161 -11.94 -0.25 11.73
N PRO A 162 -11.09 0.72 11.35
CA PRO A 162 -11.07 2.07 11.91
C PRO A 162 -12.46 2.70 12.04
N THR A 163 -12.76 3.29 13.20
CA THR A 163 -14.09 3.81 13.57
C THR A 163 -14.49 5.09 12.81
N THR A 164 -15.40 4.95 11.85
CA THR A 164 -16.34 6.00 11.40
C THR A 164 -17.74 5.69 11.93
N ALA A 165 -18.69 6.63 11.83
CA ALA A 165 -20.09 6.34 12.16
C ALA A 165 -20.57 5.12 11.33
N GLY A 166 -21.07 4.07 12.01
CA GLY A 166 -21.53 2.83 11.37
C GLY A 166 -20.50 1.69 11.28
N VAL A 167 -19.34 1.79 11.94
CA VAL A 167 -18.35 0.70 11.97
C VAL A 167 -18.70 -0.35 13.02
N THR A 168 -18.75 -1.61 12.59
CA THR A 168 -18.96 -2.77 13.45
C THR A 168 -17.70 -3.05 14.25
N ALA A 169 -17.85 -3.10 15.57
CA ALA A 169 -16.81 -3.55 16.47
C ALA A 169 -16.23 -4.92 16.08
N GLY A 170 -15.09 -5.27 16.69
CA GLY A 170 -14.64 -6.66 16.64
C GLY A 170 -15.80 -7.57 17.05
N GLY A 171 -16.05 -8.60 16.26
CA GLY A 171 -17.11 -9.57 16.50
C GLY A 171 -16.68 -10.58 17.56
N ALA A 172 -17.66 -11.15 18.26
CA ALA A 172 -17.41 -12.38 19.02
C ALA A 172 -17.10 -13.53 18.05
N GLY A 173 -16.28 -14.48 18.50
CA GLY A 173 -16.15 -15.76 17.80
C GLY A 173 -17.47 -16.52 17.84
N THR A 174 -17.81 -17.21 16.76
CA THR A 174 -18.97 -18.09 16.73
C THR A 174 -18.53 -19.46 17.18
N ALA A 175 -18.88 -19.88 18.39
CA ALA A 175 -18.64 -21.25 18.83
C ALA A 175 -19.87 -22.12 18.62
N PHE A 176 -19.89 -23.25 19.31
CA PHE A 176 -21.05 -24.10 19.50
C PHE A 176 -22.24 -23.26 20.03
N GLY A 177 -23.06 -22.67 19.16
CA GLY A 177 -24.18 -21.80 19.52
C GLY A 177 -23.81 -20.54 20.32
N THR A 178 -24.71 -20.08 21.21
CA THR A 178 -24.57 -18.87 22.05
C THR A 178 -23.81 -19.14 23.35
N LEU A 179 -22.81 -20.03 23.33
CA LEU A 179 -22.07 -20.43 24.53
C LEU A 179 -21.34 -19.25 25.19
N ALA A 180 -21.42 -19.17 26.52
CA ALA A 180 -20.73 -18.14 27.30
C ALA A 180 -19.20 -18.29 27.30
N ALA A 181 -18.65 -19.39 26.76
CA ALA A 181 -17.21 -19.62 26.65
C ALA A 181 -16.55 -18.76 25.59
N ASN A 182 -17.33 -18.05 24.77
CA ASN A 182 -16.80 -17.31 23.65
C ASN A 182 -16.22 -15.99 24.14
N GLY A 183 -15.03 -15.65 23.65
CA GLY A 183 -14.49 -14.31 23.82
C GLY A 183 -15.37 -13.28 23.09
N GLY A 184 -15.76 -12.22 23.78
CA GLY A 184 -16.46 -11.07 23.21
C GLY A 184 -15.47 -10.14 22.50
N GLY A 185 -15.85 -9.60 21.35
CA GLY A 185 -15.01 -8.63 20.64
C GLY A 185 -14.96 -7.25 21.31
N GLY A 186 -13.89 -6.50 21.03
CA GLY A 186 -13.69 -5.15 21.55
C GLY A 186 -14.34 -4.09 20.66
N SER A 187 -15.02 -3.10 21.26
CA SER A 187 -15.77 -2.05 20.53
C SER A 187 -15.45 -0.62 20.96
N ALA A 188 -14.89 -0.44 22.17
CA ALA A 188 -14.43 0.79 22.80
C ALA A 188 -13.95 0.48 24.24
N ALA A 189 -14.55 -0.54 24.84
CA ALA A 189 -14.09 -1.20 26.05
C ALA A 189 -13.32 -2.48 25.71
N ALA A 190 -12.65 -3.03 26.71
CA ALA A 190 -12.08 -4.36 26.71
C ALA A 190 -13.09 -5.40 26.19
N GLY A 191 -12.66 -6.30 25.32
CA GLY A 191 -13.45 -7.47 24.95
C GLY A 191 -13.72 -8.36 26.15
N ALA A 192 -14.93 -8.92 26.22
CA ALA A 192 -15.34 -9.78 27.33
C ALA A 192 -14.61 -11.13 27.28
N ALA A 193 -14.13 -11.61 28.42
CA ALA A 193 -13.60 -12.96 28.54
C ALA A 193 -14.71 -14.01 28.37
N GLY A 194 -14.37 -15.11 27.72
CA GLY A 194 -15.18 -16.32 27.79
C GLY A 194 -15.21 -16.89 29.22
N ALA A 195 -16.37 -17.43 29.60
CA ALA A 195 -16.59 -18.11 30.87
C ALA A 195 -16.67 -19.64 30.69
N GLY A 196 -16.20 -20.42 31.66
CA GLY A 196 -16.23 -21.87 31.61
C GLY A 196 -15.39 -22.50 32.72
N ASP A 197 -15.10 -23.79 32.60
CA ASP A 197 -14.25 -24.52 33.54
C ASP A 197 -12.81 -23.98 33.55
N ALA A 198 -12.33 -23.51 32.40
CA ALA A 198 -11.10 -22.71 32.29
C ALA A 198 -11.40 -21.41 31.55
N PRO A 199 -11.70 -20.31 32.27
CA PRO A 199 -12.07 -19.04 31.66
C PRO A 199 -10.89 -18.40 30.92
N GLY A 200 -11.21 -17.61 29.89
CA GLY A 200 -10.25 -16.76 29.21
C GLY A 200 -9.99 -15.47 29.99
N VAL A 201 -9.10 -14.64 29.44
CA VAL A 201 -8.80 -13.29 29.96
C VAL A 201 -9.48 -12.25 29.06
N PRO A 202 -10.08 -11.18 29.62
CA PRO A 202 -10.61 -10.09 28.80
C PRO A 202 -9.49 -9.42 27.99
N GLY A 203 -9.86 -8.80 26.88
CA GLY A 203 -8.95 -7.98 26.10
C GLY A 203 -8.57 -6.70 26.84
N ALA A 204 -7.53 -6.01 26.39
CA ALA A 204 -7.21 -4.70 26.94
C ALA A 204 -8.20 -3.64 26.43
N ALA A 205 -8.60 -2.74 27.32
CA ALA A 205 -9.30 -1.50 26.99
C ALA A 205 -8.27 -0.38 26.74
N PRO A 206 -8.59 0.65 25.93
CA PRO A 206 -7.65 1.73 25.67
C PRO A 206 -7.35 2.51 26.96
N SER A 207 -6.07 2.65 27.29
CA SER A 207 -5.54 3.67 28.19
C SER A 207 -4.70 4.73 27.44
N GLY A 208 -4.66 4.68 26.10
CA GLY A 208 -3.82 5.53 25.26
C GLY A 208 -4.09 5.37 23.75
N THR A 209 -3.17 5.86 22.91
CA THR A 209 -3.29 5.92 21.44
C THR A 209 -2.47 4.84 20.72
N ALA A 210 -2.31 3.67 21.30
CA ALA A 210 -1.57 2.57 20.69
C ALA A 210 -2.45 1.33 20.56
N ALA A 211 -2.11 0.43 19.63
CA ALA A 211 -2.73 -0.89 19.61
C ALA A 211 -2.49 -1.59 20.95
N VAL A 212 -3.54 -2.20 21.48
CA VAL A 212 -3.52 -3.02 22.68
C VAL A 212 -3.69 -4.48 22.33
N ALA A 213 -3.10 -5.35 23.14
CA ALA A 213 -3.21 -6.80 22.95
C ALA A 213 -4.65 -7.30 23.21
N GLY A 214 -5.02 -8.36 22.51
CA GLY A 214 -6.21 -9.14 22.85
C GLY A 214 -5.99 -10.00 24.10
N GLY A 215 -7.09 -10.55 24.62
CA GLY A 215 -7.09 -11.39 25.80
C GLY A 215 -6.52 -12.78 25.52
N ALA A 216 -5.85 -13.39 26.50
CA ALA A 216 -5.40 -14.77 26.38
C ALA A 216 -6.57 -15.76 26.51
N GLY A 217 -6.55 -16.85 25.75
CA GLY A 217 -7.52 -17.93 25.92
C GLY A 217 -7.28 -18.73 27.20
N GLY A 218 -8.34 -19.37 27.71
CA GLY A 218 -8.27 -20.28 28.86
C GLY A 218 -7.43 -21.52 28.56
N SER A 219 -6.90 -22.15 29.61
CA SER A 219 -6.04 -23.34 29.51
C SER A 219 -6.49 -24.42 30.48
N LEU A 220 -6.62 -25.66 30.00
CA LEU A 220 -7.03 -26.81 30.80
C LEU A 220 -6.19 -28.04 30.44
N THR A 221 -5.55 -28.65 31.44
CA THR A 221 -4.78 -29.89 31.26
C THR A 221 -5.65 -31.09 31.57
N ILE A 222 -5.69 -32.02 30.62
CA ILE A 222 -6.44 -33.27 30.70
C ILE A 222 -5.49 -34.42 30.32
N GLY A 223 -5.28 -35.35 31.25
CA GLY A 223 -4.26 -36.38 31.08
C GLY A 223 -2.87 -35.77 30.85
N ALA A 224 -2.26 -36.06 29.70
CA ALA A 224 -0.94 -35.55 29.30
C ALA A 224 -1.01 -34.35 28.34
N THR A 225 -2.19 -33.87 27.97
CA THR A 225 -2.38 -32.82 26.96
C THR A 225 -2.95 -31.56 27.61
N THR A 226 -2.39 -30.39 27.26
CA THR A 226 -2.94 -29.10 27.67
C THR A 226 -3.67 -28.47 26.49
N HIS A 227 -4.94 -28.18 26.69
CA HIS A 227 -5.80 -27.55 25.70
C HIS A 227 -5.84 -26.05 25.95
N HIS A 228 -5.76 -25.26 24.88
CA HIS A 228 -5.81 -23.81 24.91
C HIS A 228 -6.97 -23.32 24.06
N ALA A 229 -7.81 -22.45 24.63
CA ALA A 229 -8.85 -21.74 23.91
C ALA A 229 -8.27 -20.61 23.05
N GLY A 230 -9.08 -20.12 22.11
CA GLY A 230 -8.67 -19.08 21.17
C GLY A 230 -8.32 -17.76 21.88
N SER A 231 -7.22 -17.13 21.48
CA SER A 231 -6.87 -15.77 21.94
C SER A 231 -7.80 -14.72 21.32
N GLY A 232 -7.94 -13.57 21.98
CA GLY A 232 -8.60 -12.41 21.39
C GLY A 232 -7.70 -11.68 20.40
N GLY A 233 -8.30 -10.99 19.43
CA GLY A 233 -7.60 -10.14 18.48
C GLY A 233 -7.15 -8.82 19.10
N ALA A 234 -5.97 -8.34 18.73
CA ALA A 234 -5.46 -7.02 19.11
C ALA A 234 -6.17 -5.90 18.32
N GLY A 235 -6.04 -4.65 18.78
CA GLY A 235 -6.69 -3.52 18.12
C GLY A 235 -6.60 -2.24 18.93
N TYR A 236 -7.46 -1.29 18.65
CA TYR A 236 -7.67 -0.12 19.51
C TYR A 236 -8.31 -0.51 20.85
N ALA A 237 -9.34 -1.36 20.80
CA ALA A 237 -9.77 -2.16 21.93
C ALA A 237 -9.61 -3.64 21.58
N GLY A 238 -8.89 -4.38 22.42
CA GLY A 238 -8.60 -5.80 22.20
C GLY A 238 -9.83 -6.67 22.45
N GLY A 239 -10.00 -7.73 21.65
CA GLY A 239 -11.01 -8.76 21.88
C GLY A 239 -10.65 -9.64 23.07
N GLY A 240 -11.64 -10.27 23.70
CA GLY A 240 -11.44 -11.19 24.81
C GLY A 240 -11.04 -12.60 24.35
N GLY A 241 -10.31 -13.32 25.19
CA GLY A 241 -9.98 -14.72 24.95
C GLY A 241 -11.17 -15.64 25.21
N GLY A 242 -11.24 -16.74 24.46
CA GLY A 242 -12.20 -17.82 24.68
C GLY A 242 -11.86 -18.65 25.92
N ALA A 243 -12.78 -19.51 26.31
CA ALA A 243 -12.68 -20.41 27.45
C ALA A 243 -12.85 -21.87 27.04
N ILE A 244 -12.61 -22.77 27.99
CA ILE A 244 -12.88 -24.21 27.83
C ILE A 244 -14.06 -24.57 28.73
N MET A 245 -15.04 -25.25 28.16
CA MET A 245 -16.20 -25.82 28.89
C MET A 245 -16.26 -27.32 28.61
N ARG A 246 -16.47 -28.12 29.66
CA ARG A 246 -16.62 -29.57 29.58
C ARG A 246 -18.07 -30.02 29.65
N ASN A 247 -18.33 -31.19 29.09
CA ASN A 247 -19.63 -31.88 29.17
C ASN A 247 -20.82 -31.02 28.68
N VAL A 248 -20.61 -30.23 27.62
CA VAL A 248 -21.65 -29.44 26.95
C VAL A 248 -22.64 -30.40 26.27
N PRO A 249 -23.94 -30.33 26.59
CA PRO A 249 -24.94 -31.17 25.94
C PRO A 249 -25.08 -30.86 24.44
N ASN A 250 -25.04 -31.91 23.59
CA ASN A 250 -25.17 -31.81 22.13
C ASN A 250 -26.23 -32.77 21.56
N GLY A 251 -27.25 -33.14 22.34
CA GLY A 251 -28.34 -34.02 21.88
C GLY A 251 -28.03 -35.51 21.84
N ASP A 252 -26.78 -35.90 21.56
CA ASP A 252 -26.30 -37.29 21.62
C ASP A 252 -25.48 -37.54 22.89
N SER A 253 -24.16 -37.33 22.81
CA SER A 253 -23.22 -37.40 23.93
C SER A 253 -22.71 -36.01 24.30
N PRO A 254 -22.41 -35.73 25.59
CA PRO A 254 -21.75 -34.50 25.98
C PRO A 254 -20.42 -34.35 25.25
N VAL A 255 -20.12 -33.12 24.82
CA VAL A 255 -18.85 -32.75 24.19
C VAL A 255 -18.17 -31.69 25.03
N ASP A 256 -16.86 -31.59 24.92
CA ASP A 256 -16.09 -30.48 25.45
C ASP A 256 -15.91 -29.44 24.35
N VAL A 257 -16.01 -28.17 24.72
CA VAL A 257 -15.88 -27.03 23.82
C VAL A 257 -14.66 -26.21 24.22
N VAL A 258 -13.74 -26.07 23.28
CA VAL A 258 -12.62 -25.13 23.34
C VAL A 258 -13.01 -23.94 22.48
N ALA A 259 -13.46 -22.87 23.13
CA ALA A 259 -14.12 -21.78 22.45
C ALA A 259 -13.15 -20.80 21.74
N PRO A 260 -13.58 -20.17 20.64
CA PRO A 260 -12.86 -19.12 19.97
C PRO A 260 -12.77 -17.84 20.81
N GLY A 261 -11.78 -17.00 20.48
CA GLY A 261 -11.66 -15.63 20.99
C GLY A 261 -12.39 -14.61 20.13
N GLY A 262 -12.64 -13.43 20.69
CA GLY A 262 -13.27 -12.30 20.00
C GLY A 262 -12.25 -11.46 19.21
N GLY A 263 -12.69 -10.74 18.18
CA GLY A 263 -11.84 -9.83 17.41
C GLY A 263 -11.60 -8.49 18.12
N GLY A 264 -10.49 -7.82 17.79
CA GLY A 264 -10.22 -6.45 18.24
C GLY A 264 -10.91 -5.40 17.36
N SER A 265 -11.07 -4.17 17.84
CA SER A 265 -11.60 -3.03 17.04
C SER A 265 -10.49 -2.20 16.41
N GLY A 266 -10.82 -1.43 15.37
CA GLY A 266 -9.94 -0.43 14.80
C GLY A 266 -10.11 0.97 15.39
N PHE A 267 -9.28 1.90 14.94
CA PHE A 267 -9.36 3.33 15.26
C PHE A 267 -9.01 4.19 14.04
N LEU A 268 -9.69 5.33 13.87
CA LEU A 268 -9.36 6.36 12.87
C LEU A 268 -9.17 7.72 13.54
N ALA A 269 -8.10 8.45 13.19
CA ALA A 269 -7.91 9.82 13.67
C ALA A 269 -8.99 10.78 13.14
N THR A 270 -9.32 11.79 13.94
CA THR A 270 -10.33 12.80 13.62
C THR A 270 -9.99 13.55 12.33
N GLY A 271 -11.01 13.80 11.50
CA GLY A 271 -10.86 14.55 10.24
C GLY A 271 -10.39 13.71 9.05
N LEU A 272 -10.11 12.41 9.26
CA LEU A 272 -9.86 11.46 8.18
C LEU A 272 -11.14 10.72 7.79
N THR A 273 -11.23 10.37 6.52
CA THR A 273 -12.30 9.52 5.98
C THR A 273 -11.72 8.18 5.58
N ALA A 274 -12.48 7.11 5.83
CA ALA A 274 -12.12 5.76 5.44
C ALA A 274 -13.25 5.08 4.67
N SER A 275 -12.89 4.21 3.74
CA SER A 275 -13.78 3.26 3.07
C SER A 275 -13.43 1.83 3.47
N ALA A 276 -14.43 0.93 3.38
CA ALA A 276 -14.21 -0.49 3.63
C ALA A 276 -13.19 -1.07 2.64
N ALA A 277 -12.39 -2.02 3.11
CA ALA A 277 -11.50 -2.84 2.31
C ALA A 277 -11.78 -4.33 2.59
N ALA A 278 -11.13 -5.24 1.86
CA ALA A 278 -11.27 -6.67 2.11
C ALA A 278 -10.63 -7.05 3.46
N ALA A 279 -11.32 -7.86 4.25
CA ALA A 279 -10.82 -8.34 5.54
C ALA A 279 -9.54 -9.20 5.37
N GLY A 280 -8.65 -9.15 6.35
CA GLY A 280 -7.36 -9.85 6.31
C GLY A 280 -7.47 -11.32 6.72
N THR A 281 -7.11 -12.25 5.83
CA THR A 281 -7.10 -13.69 6.13
C THR A 281 -5.70 -14.24 6.42
N GLY A 282 -4.67 -13.41 6.31
CA GLY A 282 -3.28 -13.78 6.54
C GLY A 282 -2.54 -12.74 7.37
N SER A 283 -1.28 -12.47 7.01
CA SER A 283 -0.54 -11.37 7.61
C SER A 283 -1.25 -10.06 7.35
N GLY A 284 -1.09 -9.12 8.27
CA GLY A 284 -1.54 -7.77 8.04
C GLY A 284 -0.81 -7.16 6.85
N THR A 285 -1.35 -6.09 6.31
CA THR A 285 -0.67 -5.29 5.29
C THR A 285 -0.93 -3.81 5.52
N VAL A 286 0.04 -2.98 5.15
CA VAL A 286 -0.13 -1.54 5.01
C VAL A 286 0.35 -1.15 3.63
N THR A 287 -0.53 -0.55 2.84
CA THR A 287 -0.23 -0.12 1.48
C THR A 287 -0.49 1.37 1.36
N PHE A 288 0.52 2.13 0.97
CA PHE A 288 0.34 3.52 0.55
C PHE A 288 0.15 3.56 -0.95
N THR A 289 -0.75 4.41 -1.40
CA THR A 289 -0.92 4.76 -2.80
C THR A 289 -0.92 6.26 -2.96
N TRP A 290 -0.20 6.79 -3.93
CA TRP A 290 -0.14 8.22 -4.19
C TRP A 290 -0.07 8.53 -5.67
N SER A 291 -0.36 9.77 -6.02
CA SER A 291 -0.16 10.30 -7.37
C SER A 291 0.21 11.76 -7.33
N PHE A 292 0.93 12.16 -8.36
CA PHE A 292 1.32 13.53 -8.63
C PHE A 292 0.39 14.10 -9.71
N THR A 293 0.23 15.42 -9.73
CA THR A 293 -0.49 16.13 -10.80
C THR A 293 0.47 17.11 -11.45
N PRO A 294 1.35 16.63 -12.35
CA PRO A 294 2.33 17.49 -13.00
C PRO A 294 1.66 18.55 -13.86
N LYS A 295 2.26 19.73 -13.93
CA LYS A 295 1.81 20.84 -14.76
C LYS A 295 2.99 21.43 -15.50
N ALA A 296 2.81 21.63 -16.81
CA ALA A 296 3.73 22.35 -17.67
C ALA A 296 3.06 23.63 -18.18
N THR A 297 3.79 24.74 -18.17
CA THR A 297 3.31 26.03 -18.66
C THR A 297 4.39 26.76 -19.44
N THR A 298 3.95 27.59 -20.38
CA THR A 298 4.82 28.53 -21.10
C THR A 298 4.05 29.81 -21.35
N ALA A 299 4.76 30.94 -21.41
CA ALA A 299 4.19 32.21 -21.83
C ALA A 299 4.22 32.39 -23.37
N ALA A 300 4.97 31.55 -24.09
CA ALA A 300 5.06 31.61 -25.53
C ALA A 300 3.74 31.17 -26.17
N THR A 301 3.18 32.00 -27.04
CA THR A 301 1.93 31.72 -27.77
C THR A 301 2.17 31.62 -29.27
N THR A 302 3.04 32.47 -29.82
CA THR A 302 3.45 32.49 -31.23
C THR A 302 4.96 32.71 -31.32
N VAL A 303 5.63 31.88 -32.12
CA VAL A 303 7.11 31.87 -32.25
C VAL A 303 7.53 31.64 -33.70
N LYS A 304 8.75 32.04 -34.03
CA LYS A 304 9.44 31.77 -35.29
C LYS A 304 10.60 30.79 -35.06
N PRO A 305 11.09 30.09 -36.10
CA PRO A 305 12.36 29.38 -36.02
C PRO A 305 13.48 30.31 -35.54
N GLY A 306 14.26 29.87 -34.57
CA GLY A 306 15.29 30.67 -33.89
C GLY A 306 14.83 31.38 -32.62
N ASP A 307 13.52 31.49 -32.37
CA ASP A 307 13.01 32.05 -31.11
C ASP A 307 13.25 31.07 -29.95
N THR A 308 13.32 31.61 -28.75
CA THR A 308 13.51 30.85 -27.52
C THR A 308 12.17 30.65 -26.79
N VAL A 309 11.90 29.42 -26.36
CA VAL A 309 10.73 29.05 -25.57
C VAL A 309 11.19 28.58 -24.19
N THR A 310 10.65 29.20 -23.14
CA THR A 310 10.84 28.77 -21.76
C THR A 310 9.61 28.01 -21.29
N VAL A 311 9.85 26.86 -20.66
CA VAL A 311 8.85 25.97 -20.09
C VAL A 311 9.07 25.87 -18.59
N GLN A 312 8.00 26.10 -17.83
CA GLN A 312 7.94 25.91 -16.40
C GLN A 312 7.20 24.62 -16.08
N VAL A 313 7.86 23.72 -15.38
CA VAL A 313 7.32 22.42 -14.95
C VAL A 313 7.18 22.43 -13.43
N SER A 314 6.09 21.86 -12.93
CA SER A 314 5.81 21.75 -11.49
C SER A 314 4.99 20.50 -11.17
N GLY A 315 4.96 20.09 -9.91
CA GLY A 315 4.14 18.98 -9.44
C GLY A 315 4.65 17.59 -9.84
N LEU A 316 5.92 17.47 -10.23
CA LEU A 316 6.61 16.19 -10.42
C LEU A 316 7.25 15.70 -9.11
N PRO A 317 7.70 14.43 -9.03
CA PRO A 317 8.54 14.02 -7.91
C PRO A 317 9.89 14.77 -7.94
N SER A 318 10.55 14.88 -6.78
CA SER A 318 11.82 15.59 -6.64
C SER A 318 12.98 14.86 -7.32
N ASN A 319 13.92 15.59 -7.90
CA ASN A 319 15.13 15.04 -8.52
C ASN A 319 14.85 14.02 -9.64
N ILE A 320 13.74 14.18 -10.37
CA ILE A 320 13.35 13.30 -11.46
C ILE A 320 13.84 13.85 -12.79
N PRO A 321 14.58 13.05 -13.58
CA PRO A 321 14.92 13.43 -14.94
C PRO A 321 13.68 13.39 -15.84
N PHE A 322 13.56 14.37 -16.72
CA PHE A 322 12.49 14.47 -17.71
C PHE A 322 13.04 15.01 -19.03
N THR A 323 12.28 14.83 -20.10
CA THR A 323 12.52 15.45 -21.40
C THR A 323 11.32 16.26 -21.84
N GLU A 324 11.57 17.37 -22.53
CA GLU A 324 10.53 18.12 -23.22
C GLU A 324 10.53 17.74 -24.70
N THR A 325 9.35 17.46 -25.23
CA THR A 325 9.16 17.25 -26.67
C THR A 325 8.29 18.35 -27.26
N PHE A 326 8.64 18.79 -28.46
CA PHE A 326 7.90 19.78 -29.22
C PHE A 326 7.75 19.28 -30.64
N ALA A 327 6.51 19.20 -31.12
CA ALA A 327 6.16 18.57 -32.40
C ALA A 327 6.74 17.14 -32.57
N GLY A 328 6.85 16.38 -31.48
CA GLY A 328 7.36 15.00 -31.49
C GLY A 328 8.89 14.86 -31.42
N ALA A 329 9.65 15.96 -31.45
CA ALA A 329 11.10 15.94 -31.27
C ALA A 329 11.47 16.34 -29.85
N THR A 330 12.44 15.65 -29.24
CA THR A 330 13.02 16.09 -27.97
C THR A 330 13.78 17.40 -28.16
N VAL A 331 13.38 18.45 -27.43
CA VAL A 331 13.95 19.80 -27.55
C VAL A 331 14.75 20.23 -26.33
N ALA A 332 14.47 19.65 -25.16
CA ALA A 332 15.23 19.88 -23.95
C ALA A 332 15.17 18.66 -23.01
N SER A 333 16.08 18.62 -22.05
CA SER A 333 16.04 17.72 -20.91
C SER A 333 16.35 18.49 -19.63
N GLY A 334 15.88 17.98 -18.51
CA GLY A 334 16.10 18.59 -17.22
C GLY A 334 15.88 17.61 -16.08
N THR A 335 16.10 18.11 -14.87
CA THR A 335 15.82 17.40 -13.63
C THR A 335 15.05 18.33 -12.72
N THR A 336 14.02 17.84 -12.05
CA THR A 336 13.25 18.63 -11.08
C THR A 336 14.06 18.90 -9.83
N ASP A 337 13.84 20.05 -9.21
CA ASP A 337 14.42 20.42 -7.92
C ASP A 337 13.78 19.64 -6.75
N ALA A 338 14.18 19.97 -5.53
CA ALA A 338 13.65 19.37 -4.31
C ALA A 338 12.14 19.61 -4.10
N SER A 339 11.57 20.64 -4.74
CA SER A 339 10.15 20.94 -4.70
C SER A 339 9.34 20.24 -5.80
N GLY A 340 10.02 19.52 -6.72
CA GLY A 340 9.36 18.90 -7.87
C GLY A 340 9.08 19.86 -9.01
N ALA A 341 9.82 20.98 -9.07
CA ALA A 341 9.69 22.01 -10.10
C ALA A 341 10.96 22.10 -10.97
N ALA A 342 10.82 22.64 -12.18
CA ALA A 342 11.94 22.93 -13.06
C ALA A 342 11.61 24.06 -14.02
N THR A 343 12.63 24.76 -14.51
CA THR A 343 12.52 25.67 -15.64
C THR A 343 13.54 25.27 -16.68
N VAL A 344 13.08 25.04 -17.90
CA VAL A 344 13.93 24.67 -19.04
C VAL A 344 13.64 25.57 -20.22
N THR A 345 14.64 25.78 -21.05
CA THR A 345 14.56 26.69 -22.19
C THR A 345 15.15 26.00 -23.41
N PHE A 346 14.49 26.14 -24.56
CA PHE A 346 14.98 25.63 -25.83
C PHE A 346 14.78 26.65 -26.95
N THR A 347 15.54 26.49 -28.03
CA THR A 347 15.39 27.30 -29.24
C THR A 347 14.63 26.52 -30.30
N VAL A 348 13.63 27.15 -30.93
CA VAL A 348 12.83 26.55 -32.00
C VAL A 348 13.76 26.25 -33.19
N ALA A 349 13.81 24.99 -33.63
CA ALA A 349 14.72 24.57 -34.69
C ALA A 349 14.45 25.30 -36.02
N ALA A 350 15.50 25.59 -36.78
CA ALA A 350 15.41 26.28 -38.07
C ALA A 350 14.48 25.57 -39.08
N GLY A 351 14.42 24.24 -39.03
CA GLY A 351 13.56 23.40 -39.87
C GLY A 351 12.18 23.08 -39.27
N GLN A 352 11.78 23.77 -38.19
CA GLN A 352 10.49 23.52 -37.54
C GLN A 352 9.33 23.86 -38.49
N ALA A 353 8.44 22.89 -38.71
CA ALA A 353 7.25 23.10 -39.53
C ALA A 353 6.29 24.11 -38.87
N ALA A 354 5.62 24.91 -39.70
CA ALA A 354 4.52 25.76 -39.24
C ALA A 354 3.39 24.90 -38.68
N GLY A 355 2.76 25.36 -37.60
CA GLY A 355 1.69 24.63 -36.93
C GLY A 355 1.55 25.01 -35.47
N SER A 356 0.58 24.41 -34.77
CA SER A 356 0.37 24.63 -33.34
C SER A 356 0.66 23.34 -32.60
N PHE A 357 1.64 23.37 -31.70
CA PHE A 357 2.11 22.19 -30.99
C PHE A 357 2.20 22.50 -29.49
N PRO A 358 1.69 21.65 -28.59
CA PRO A 358 2.04 21.75 -27.18
C PRO A 358 3.50 21.33 -26.99
N VAL A 359 4.13 21.88 -25.95
CA VAL A 359 5.34 21.27 -25.40
C VAL A 359 4.90 20.21 -24.40
N GLN A 360 5.40 18.98 -24.57
CA GLN A 360 5.03 17.83 -23.76
C GLN A 360 6.18 17.42 -22.85
N THR A 361 5.92 17.40 -21.54
CA THR A 361 6.86 16.90 -20.55
C THR A 361 6.73 15.38 -20.47
N VAL A 362 7.84 14.67 -20.67
CA VAL A 362 7.91 13.20 -20.71
C VAL A 362 8.79 12.69 -19.57
N VAL A 363 8.25 11.75 -18.79
CA VAL A 363 8.97 11.06 -17.71
C VAL A 363 8.87 9.55 -17.96
N ALA A 364 10.01 8.87 -17.92
CA ALA A 364 10.10 7.43 -18.18
C ALA A 364 9.37 6.98 -19.47
N GLY A 365 9.43 7.81 -20.52
CA GLY A 365 8.83 7.53 -21.83
C GLY A 365 7.33 7.82 -21.95
N SER A 366 6.68 8.35 -20.90
CA SER A 366 5.26 8.72 -20.93
C SER A 366 5.08 10.23 -20.82
N VAL A 367 4.14 10.80 -21.59
CA VAL A 367 3.75 12.21 -21.43
C VAL A 367 2.98 12.37 -20.12
N VAL A 368 3.47 13.24 -19.25
CA VAL A 368 2.90 13.46 -17.90
C VAL A 368 2.34 14.86 -17.70
N ALA A 369 2.72 15.82 -18.54
CA ALA A 369 2.13 17.14 -18.61
C ALA A 369 2.26 17.72 -20.03
N SER A 370 1.47 18.75 -20.33
CA SER A 370 1.58 19.50 -21.58
C SER A 370 1.24 20.96 -21.37
N THR A 371 1.93 21.84 -22.08
CA THR A 371 1.59 23.27 -22.12
C THR A 371 0.34 23.53 -22.98
N SER A 372 -0.14 24.77 -22.99
CA SER A 372 -0.94 25.26 -24.11
C SER A 372 -0.13 25.21 -25.41
N ALA A 373 -0.81 25.07 -26.55
CA ALA A 373 -0.14 24.96 -27.84
C ALA A 373 0.57 26.28 -28.22
N VAL A 374 1.82 26.15 -28.66
CA VAL A 374 2.64 27.25 -29.19
C VAL A 374 2.54 27.22 -30.71
N THR A 375 2.18 28.34 -31.31
CA THR A 375 2.01 28.46 -32.77
C THR A 375 3.33 28.87 -33.43
N VAL A 376 3.86 28.00 -34.29
CA VAL A 376 5.06 28.28 -35.09
C VAL A 376 4.62 28.93 -36.40
N VAL A 377 5.14 30.13 -36.67
CA VAL A 377 4.94 30.86 -37.93
C VAL A 377 6.25 30.95 -38.69
N ILE A 378 6.19 30.63 -39.98
CA ILE A 378 7.32 30.79 -40.91
C ILE A 378 7.12 32.13 -41.62
N PRO A 379 8.07 33.09 -41.53
CA PRO A 379 7.99 34.32 -42.30
C PRO A 379 7.89 33.99 -43.78
N ALA A 380 6.95 34.60 -44.49
CA ALA A 380 6.97 34.57 -45.95
C ALA A 380 8.32 35.14 -46.41
N ALA A 381 9.02 34.42 -47.29
CA ALA A 381 10.19 34.99 -47.94
C ALA A 381 9.75 36.29 -48.60
N VAL A 382 10.37 37.41 -48.22
CA VAL A 382 10.11 38.70 -48.87
C VAL A 382 10.53 38.52 -50.32
N ALA A 383 9.55 38.50 -51.23
CA ALA A 383 9.78 38.56 -52.66
C ALA A 383 10.37 39.95 -52.98
N GLY A 384 11.66 40.12 -52.73
CA GLY A 384 12.37 41.40 -52.87
C GLY A 384 13.89 41.28 -52.96
N GLY A 385 14.45 40.07 -53.08
CA GLY A 385 15.84 39.90 -53.52
C GLY A 385 15.95 40.08 -55.04
N PRO A 386 17.10 40.54 -55.58
CA PRO A 386 17.22 40.97 -56.96
C PRO A 386 16.82 39.84 -57.90
N GLN A 387 15.90 40.15 -58.80
CA GLN A 387 15.58 39.33 -59.96
C GLN A 387 16.91 38.96 -60.64
N LEU A 388 17.26 37.67 -60.65
CA LEU A 388 18.35 37.16 -61.47
C LEU A 388 18.13 37.67 -62.88
N ALA A 389 19.08 38.45 -63.38
CA ALA A 389 19.05 38.98 -64.73
C ALA A 389 18.95 37.80 -65.70
N ASP A 390 17.89 37.82 -66.48
CA ASP A 390 17.68 36.92 -67.61
C ASP A 390 18.68 37.30 -68.71
N THR A 391 19.89 36.75 -68.64
CA THR A 391 20.83 36.75 -69.76
C THR A 391 20.77 35.42 -70.46
N GLY A 392 19.86 35.34 -71.43
CA GLY A 392 20.04 34.61 -72.68
C GLY A 392 20.10 33.08 -72.58
N SER A 393 18.95 32.44 -72.74
CA SER A 393 18.91 31.18 -73.50
C SER A 393 18.06 31.40 -74.75
N THR A 394 18.75 31.44 -75.88
CA THR A 394 18.15 31.39 -77.21
C THR A 394 17.32 30.13 -77.36
N ALA A 395 16.18 30.30 -78.03
CA ALA A 395 15.21 29.27 -78.34
C ALA A 395 15.84 28.04 -79.01
N ALA A 396 15.60 26.86 -78.43
CA ALA A 396 15.57 25.60 -79.16
C ALA A 396 14.13 25.07 -79.09
N THR A 397 13.40 25.29 -80.18
CA THR A 397 12.08 24.74 -80.46
C THR A 397 12.12 23.22 -80.55
N TRP A 398 11.61 22.51 -79.55
CA TRP A 398 11.11 21.14 -79.68
C TRP A 398 9.76 21.03 -78.96
N ALA A 399 8.68 20.94 -79.73
CA ALA A 399 7.40 20.40 -79.29
C ALA A 399 7.37 18.87 -79.54
N PRO A 400 6.34 18.10 -79.12
CA PRO A 400 5.51 18.12 -77.91
C PRO A 400 5.49 16.73 -77.20
N ALA A 401 5.26 16.63 -75.88
CA ALA A 401 4.90 15.33 -75.23
C ALA A 401 4.24 15.49 -73.85
N GLY A 402 3.24 16.37 -73.73
CA GLY A 402 2.42 16.47 -72.52
C GLY A 402 1.11 15.70 -72.69
N ALA A 403 1.10 14.39 -72.38
CA ALA A 403 -0.15 13.64 -72.12
C ALA A 403 0.05 12.23 -71.54
N THR A 404 1.23 11.60 -71.67
CA THR A 404 1.40 10.16 -71.35
C THR A 404 1.96 9.85 -69.97
N ALA A 405 2.55 10.82 -69.24
CA ALA A 405 3.15 10.57 -67.92
C ALA A 405 2.12 10.50 -66.77
N ALA A 406 0.99 11.21 -66.88
CA ALA A 406 -0.03 11.22 -65.82
C ALA A 406 -0.87 9.94 -65.77
N VAL A 407 -1.03 9.22 -66.90
CA VAL A 407 -1.83 7.99 -66.97
C VAL A 407 -1.07 6.77 -66.41
N LEU A 408 0.26 6.74 -66.52
CA LEU A 408 1.06 5.62 -66.00
C LEU A 408 1.14 5.58 -64.46
N LEU A 409 1.13 6.75 -63.80
CA LEU A 409 1.20 6.84 -62.33
C LEU A 409 -0.13 6.45 -61.64
N VAL A 410 -1.27 6.69 -62.30
CA VAL A 410 -2.59 6.28 -61.77
C VAL A 410 -2.82 4.77 -61.97
N ALA A 411 -2.31 4.19 -63.06
CA ALA A 411 -2.39 2.74 -63.30
C ALA A 411 -1.50 1.93 -62.34
N ALA A 412 -0.31 2.43 -61.99
CA ALA A 412 0.58 1.77 -61.04
C ALA A 412 0.04 1.79 -59.58
N GLY A 413 -0.66 2.85 -59.19
CA GLY A 413 -1.30 2.94 -57.87
C GLY A 413 -2.48 1.99 -57.69
N ALA A 414 -3.28 1.77 -58.74
CA ALA A 414 -4.41 0.86 -58.70
C ALA A 414 -3.98 -0.63 -58.69
N LEU A 415 -2.89 -0.98 -59.39
CA LEU A 415 -2.38 -2.36 -59.41
C LEU A 415 -1.77 -2.79 -58.06
N LEU A 416 -1.09 -1.89 -57.35
CA LEU A 416 -0.52 -2.14 -56.01
C LEU A 416 -1.59 -2.32 -54.92
N LEU A 417 -2.74 -1.65 -55.06
CA LEU A 417 -3.88 -1.80 -54.14
C LEU A 417 -4.65 -3.10 -54.35
N VAL A 418 -4.73 -3.62 -55.58
CA VAL A 418 -5.38 -4.91 -55.87
C VAL A 418 -4.48 -6.10 -55.47
N LEU A 419 -3.16 -6.01 -55.63
CA LEU A 419 -2.22 -7.05 -55.20
C LEU A 419 -2.11 -7.19 -53.67
N ARG A 420 -2.21 -6.09 -52.90
CA ARG A 420 -2.24 -6.17 -51.43
C ARG A 420 -3.51 -6.80 -50.86
N ARG A 421 -4.63 -6.77 -51.60
CA ARG A 421 -5.92 -7.31 -51.16
C ARG A 421 -6.06 -8.82 -51.41
N ARG A 422 -5.24 -9.42 -52.29
CA ARG A 422 -5.19 -10.88 -52.52
C ARG A 422 -4.15 -11.65 -51.67
N LEU A 423 -3.31 -10.94 -50.92
CA LEU A 423 -2.34 -11.55 -49.98
C LEU A 423 -2.83 -11.55 -48.51
N ARG A 424 -4.11 -11.21 -48.27
CA ARG A 424 -4.76 -11.24 -46.95
C ARG A 424 -6.15 -11.90 -46.99
N ALA A 425 -6.39 -12.79 -47.94
CA ALA A 425 -7.53 -13.71 -47.97
C ALA A 425 -6.99 -15.14 -47.89
#